data_AF-A0A2E3BVN0-F1
#
_entry.id   AF-A0A2E3BVN0-F1
#
_cell.length_a   1.000
_cell.length_b   1.000
_cell.length_c   1.000
_cell.angle_alpha   90.00
_cell.angle_beta   90.00
_cell.angle_gamma   90.00
#
_symmetry.space_group_name_H-M   'P 1'
#
loop_
_entity.id
_entity.type
_entity.pdbx_description
1 polymer ?
#
loop_
_entity_poly.entity_id
_entity_poly.type
_entity_poly.pdbx_seq_one_letter_code
_entity_poly.pdbx_strand_id
1 'polypeptide(L)'
;MINLRGQPRVIRINGKSILRGLFFPNSDEETLLHLAACERIELHSTSKDWNFVLKGLMEISRRAGSQPMTGTELNNLRIILPVNFT
;
A
#
# COMPACT_ATOMS: atom_id res chain seq x y z
N MET A 1 -20.07 11.43 10.75
CA MET A 1 -19.47 10.08 10.87
C MET A 1 -19.28 9.80 12.34
N ILE A 2 -19.95 8.77 12.85
CA ILE A 2 -19.91 8.41 14.28
C ILE A 2 -18.63 7.61 14.49
N ASN A 3 -17.67 8.18 15.21
CA ASN A 3 -16.51 7.45 15.69
C ASN A 3 -16.89 6.82 17.04
N LEU A 4 -17.17 5.51 17.04
CA LEU A 4 -17.37 4.73 18.26
C LEU A 4 -16.00 4.62 18.95
N ARG A 5 -15.89 5.20 20.16
CA ARG A 5 -14.65 5.25 20.95
C ARG A 5 -14.01 3.85 21.02
N GLY A 6 -12.88 3.66 20.34
CA GLY A 6 -12.09 2.43 20.37
C GLY A 6 -11.83 1.76 19.01
N GLN A 7 -12.50 2.17 17.93
CA GLN A 7 -12.19 1.63 16.59
C GLN A 7 -11.04 2.41 15.92
N PRO A 8 -10.11 1.73 15.24
CA PRO A 8 -9.08 2.38 14.45
C PRO A 8 -9.71 3.31 13.40
N ARG A 9 -9.05 4.44 13.14
CA ARG A 9 -9.53 5.35 12.10
C ARG A 9 -9.34 4.70 10.74
N VAL A 10 -10.43 4.49 10.00
CA VAL A 10 -10.39 4.00 8.62
C VAL A 10 -10.07 5.16 7.67
N ILE A 11 -9.03 4.98 6.84
CA ILE A 11 -8.58 5.95 5.83
C ILE A 11 -8.55 5.25 4.47
N ARG A 12 -9.15 5.89 3.47
CA ARG A 12 -9.09 5.42 2.08
C ARG A 12 -7.89 6.01 1.37
N ILE A 13 -7.12 5.17 0.71
CA ILE A 13 -5.95 5.56 -0.10
C ILE A 13 -6.03 4.94 -1.49
N ASN A 14 -5.38 5.57 -2.47
CA ASN A 14 -5.32 5.07 -3.85
C ASN A 14 -3.96 4.44 -4.15
N GLY A 15 -3.84 3.79 -5.32
CA GLY A 15 -2.60 3.12 -5.73
C GLY A 15 -1.39 4.06 -5.84
N LYS A 16 -1.59 5.34 -6.16
CA LYS A 16 -0.50 6.34 -6.21
C LYS A 16 0.05 6.62 -4.82
N SER A 17 -0.81 6.80 -3.82
CA SER A 17 -0.39 6.99 -2.42
C SER A 17 0.37 5.77 -1.90
N ILE A 18 -0.09 4.56 -2.24
CA ILE A 18 0.61 3.33 -1.85
C ILE A 18 2.02 3.27 -2.44
N LEU A 19 2.17 3.48 -3.76
CA LEU A 19 3.50 3.52 -4.39
C LEU A 19 4.37 4.62 -3.78
N ARG A 20 3.80 5.79 -3.47
CA ARG A 20 4.58 6.86 -2.82
C ARG A 20 5.10 6.42 -1.45
N GLY A 21 4.26 5.80 -0.63
CA GLY A 21 4.68 5.31 0.68
C GLY A 21 5.75 4.22 0.62
N LEU A 22 5.78 3.41 -0.45
CA LEU A 22 6.80 2.38 -0.64
C LEU A 22 8.16 2.91 -1.11
N PHE A 23 8.18 4.01 -1.88
CA PHE A 23 9.40 4.48 -2.57
C PHE A 23 9.94 5.82 -2.09
N PHE A 24 9.15 6.62 -1.37
CA PHE A 24 9.56 7.94 -0.90
C PHE A 24 9.63 7.96 0.62
N PRO A 25 10.83 7.76 1.21
CA PRO A 25 11.00 7.82 2.65
C PRO A 25 10.66 9.22 3.16
N ASN A 26 10.18 9.31 4.41
CA ASN A 26 9.75 10.55 5.06
C ASN A 26 8.56 11.25 4.37
N SER A 27 7.79 10.54 3.54
CA SER A 27 6.54 11.06 2.99
C SER A 27 5.39 10.82 3.95
N ASP A 28 4.35 11.65 3.87
CA ASP A 28 3.10 11.41 4.59
C ASP A 28 2.52 10.02 4.28
N GLU A 29 2.70 9.55 3.04
CA GLU A 29 2.24 8.23 2.63
C GLU A 29 3.03 7.09 3.28
N GLU A 30 4.33 7.26 3.47
CA GLU A 30 5.16 6.30 4.23
C GLU A 30 4.71 6.27 5.70
N THR A 31 4.45 7.44 6.29
CA THR A 31 3.90 7.55 7.65
C THR A 31 2.55 6.86 7.78
N LEU A 32 1.67 6.98 6.78
CA LEU A 32 0.38 6.27 6.76
C LEU A 32 0.58 4.75 6.76
N LEU A 33 1.48 4.22 5.91
CA LEU A 33 1.78 2.79 5.88
C LEU A 33 2.35 2.32 7.22
N HIS A 34 3.24 3.11 7.85
CA HIS A 34 3.80 2.80 9.16
C HIS A 34 2.74 2.77 10.26
N LEU A 35 1.88 3.78 10.34
CA LEU A 35 0.78 3.84 11.31
C LEU A 35 -0.18 2.66 11.15
N ALA A 36 -0.45 2.24 9.91
CA ALA A 36 -1.29 1.09 9.62
C ALA A 36 -0.62 -0.22 10.03
N ALA A 37 0.68 -0.38 9.79
CA ALA A 37 1.46 -1.52 10.26
C ALA A 37 1.49 -1.60 11.80
N CYS A 38 1.39 -0.47 12.49
CA CYS A 38 1.27 -0.39 13.94
C CYS A 38 -0.18 -0.48 14.47
N GLU A 39 -1.14 -0.86 13.61
CA GLU A 39 -2.58 -0.99 13.96
C GLU A 39 -3.19 0.29 14.56
N ARG A 40 -2.59 1.45 14.29
CA ARG A 40 -3.10 2.76 14.77
C ARG A 40 -4.23 3.28 13.90
N ILE A 41 -4.22 2.90 12.62
CA ILE A 41 -5.22 3.24 11.61
C ILE A 41 -5.47 2.00 10.73
N GLU A 42 -6.58 2.01 10.01
CA GLU A 42 -6.87 1.02 8.98
C GLU A 42 -6.81 1.70 7.61
N LEU A 43 -6.03 1.13 6.69
CA LEU A 43 -5.97 1.62 5.31
C LEU A 43 -6.81 0.73 4.41
N HIS A 44 -7.70 1.35 3.64
CA HIS A 44 -8.54 0.66 2.68
C HIS A 44 -8.25 1.17 1.26
N SER A 45 -8.18 0.25 0.31
CA SER A 45 -7.99 0.55 -1.10
C SER A 45 -8.75 -0.44 -1.97
N THR A 46 -8.85 -0.16 -3.26
CA THR A 46 -9.61 -1.02 -4.17
C THR A 46 -8.75 -2.12 -4.79
N SER A 47 -9.35 -3.22 -5.23
CA SER A 47 -8.66 -4.21 -6.08
C SER A 47 -8.11 -3.59 -7.38
N LYS A 48 -8.72 -2.51 -7.89
CA LYS A 48 -8.19 -1.74 -9.03
C LYS A 48 -6.90 -1.00 -8.67
N ASP A 49 -6.82 -0.44 -7.46
CA ASP A 49 -5.61 0.22 -6.96
C ASP A 49 -4.46 -0.78 -6.76
N TRP A 50 -4.74 -2.01 -6.34
CA TRP A 50 -3.73 -3.07 -6.31
C TRP A 50 -3.12 -3.32 -7.69
N ASN A 51 -3.96 -3.43 -8.72
CA ASN A 51 -3.48 -3.62 -10.09
C ASN A 51 -2.64 -2.43 -10.59
N PHE A 52 -2.91 -1.22 -10.09
CA PHE A 52 -2.07 -0.05 -10.35
C PHE A 52 -0.71 -0.17 -9.66
N VAL A 53 -0.68 -0.57 -8.39
CA VAL A 53 0.56 -0.82 -7.63
C VAL A 53 1.42 -1.88 -8.32
N LEU A 54 0.82 -3.02 -8.72
CA LEU A 54 1.49 -4.07 -9.48
C LEU A 54 2.22 -3.55 -10.71
N LYS A 55 1.50 -2.79 -11.56
CA LYS A 55 2.07 -2.20 -12.77
C LYS A 55 3.20 -1.22 -12.44
N GLY A 56 3.04 -0.44 -11.38
CA GLY A 56 4.07 0.48 -10.90
C GLY A 56 5.36 -0.24 -10.50
N LEU A 57 5.25 -1.31 -9.71
CA LEU A 57 6.40 -2.12 -9.28
C LEU A 57 7.13 -2.77 -10.46
N MET A 58 6.38 -3.30 -11.43
CA MET A 58 6.95 -3.87 -12.65
C MET A 58 7.69 -2.83 -13.49
N GLU A 59 7.09 -1.64 -13.67
CA GLU A 59 7.72 -0.55 -14.43
C GLU A 59 8.97 0.01 -13.74
N ILE A 60 8.96 0.13 -12.41
CA ILE A 60 10.13 0.55 -11.63
C ILE A 60 11.26 -0.48 -11.79
N SER A 61 10.96 -1.78 -11.67
CA SER A 61 11.94 -2.85 -11.88
C SER A 61 12.54 -2.81 -13.29
N ARG A 62 11.68 -2.67 -14.30
CA ARG A 62 12.08 -2.55 -15.70
C ARG A 62 13.01 -1.36 -15.95
N ARG A 63 12.73 -0.21 -15.33
CA ARG A 63 13.58 1.00 -15.45
C ARG A 63 14.90 0.88 -14.71
N ALA A 64 14.91 0.18 -13.57
CA ALA A 64 16.12 -0.08 -12.81
C ALA A 64 17.02 -1.14 -13.44
N GLY A 65 16.56 -1.85 -14.48
CA GLY A 65 17.26 -2.99 -15.06
C GLY A 65 17.30 -4.21 -14.14
N SER A 66 16.47 -4.24 -13.09
CA SER A 66 16.36 -5.35 -12.17
C SER A 66 15.39 -6.40 -12.73
N GLN A 67 15.52 -7.65 -12.25
CA GLN A 67 14.53 -8.66 -12.58
C GLN A 67 13.17 -8.27 -11.98
N PRO A 68 12.07 -8.34 -12.73
CA PRO A 68 10.73 -8.12 -12.19
C PRO A 68 10.40 -9.16 -11.13
N MET A 69 9.65 -8.75 -10.10
CA MET A 69 9.06 -9.67 -9.14
C MET A 69 8.17 -10.71 -9.84
N THR A 70 8.26 -11.95 -9.39
CA THR A 70 7.38 -13.06 -9.77
C THR A 70 5.96 -12.83 -9.25
N GLY A 71 4.98 -13.54 -9.84
CA GLY A 71 3.60 -13.51 -9.36
C GLY A 71 3.46 -13.90 -7.88
N THR A 72 4.29 -14.84 -7.40
CA THR A 72 4.32 -15.26 -5.99
C THR A 72 4.85 -14.16 -5.08
N GLU A 73 5.94 -13.48 -5.45
CA GLU A 73 6.49 -12.36 -4.69
C GLU A 73 5.50 -11.20 -4.62
N LEU A 74 4.80 -10.91 -5.72
CA LEU A 74 3.76 -9.89 -5.76
C LEU A 74 2.57 -10.25 -4.87
N ASN A 75 2.15 -11.52 -4.87
CA ASN A 75 1.09 -11.97 -3.98
C ASN A 75 1.50 -11.89 -2.50
N ASN A 76 2.73 -12.28 -2.18
CA ASN A 76 3.27 -12.13 -0.83
C ASN A 76 3.31 -10.66 -0.40
N LEU A 77 3.71 -9.75 -1.31
CA LEU A 77 3.68 -8.32 -1.05
C LEU A 77 2.25 -7.83 -0.74
N ARG A 78 1.23 -8.31 -1.46
CA ARG A 78 -0.18 -7.96 -1.17
C ARG A 78 -0.59 -8.36 0.24
N ILE A 79 -0.12 -9.52 0.72
CA ILE A 79 -0.46 -10.07 2.04
C ILE A 79 0.21 -9.27 3.17
N ILE A 80 1.46 -8.86 2.99
CA ILE A 80 2.21 -8.15 4.04
C ILE A 80 1.95 -6.64 4.06
N LEU A 81 1.42 -6.06 2.98
CA LEU A 81 1.14 -4.64 2.92
C LEU A 81 0.00 -4.30 3.90
N PRO A 82 0.13 -3.27 4.76
CA PRO A 82 -0.89 -2.93 5.75
C PRO A 82 -2.06 -2.16 5.12
N VAL A 83 -2.65 -2.72 4.06
CA VAL A 83 -3.75 -2.13 3.29
C VAL A 83 -4.78 -3.21 2.95
N ASN A 84 -6.02 -2.99 3.38
CA ASN A 84 -7.16 -3.83 3.04
C ASN A 84 -7.63 -3.52 1.61
N PHE A 85 -7.31 -4.41 0.69
CA PHE A 85 -7.77 -4.32 -0.70
C PHE A 85 -9.11 -5.03 -0.89
N THR A 86 -10.18 -4.26 -1.04
CA THR A 86 -11.56 -4.74 -1.29
C THR A 86 -12.04 -4.42 -2.69
#